data_AF-A0A1Z5JWM6-F1
#
_entry.id   AF-A0A1Z5JWM6-F1
#
_cell.length_a   1.000
_cell.length_b   1.000
_cell.length_c   1.000
_cell.angle_alpha   90.00
_cell.angle_beta   90.00
_cell.angle_gamma   90.00
#
_symmetry.space_group_name_H-M   'P 1'
#
loop_
_entity.id
_entity.type
_entity.pdbx_description
1 polymer ?
#
loop_
_entity_poly.entity_id
_entity_poly.type
_entity_poly.pdbx_seq_one_letter_code
_entity_poly.pdbx_strand_id
1 'polypeptide(L)'
;MKISHAYFFLLQCLLLLFASASASSSTTTAPSRYESIRALDENGQSKQLQHANQAALQHGTLILAVKHTNETIHIISVTTTSPHRRQRPLAIVHTITPNTFLLCSGVQADARWLIDKLRELHQQMQVRYGSSGAGWAQRLSSLYRAVFWGIPDEINQWQHTRGLELERWGRPLGVQSIIIEHKQLCSLEPSGVIKLPDPHQQLAAIGKHSADILLQWRSSSNSGSLVEQVRVACEGILPRGTVLSISQIGTDISWQMGL
;
A
#
# COMPACT_ATOMS: atom_id res chain seq x y z
N MET A 1 -65.22 33.34 -22.95
CA MET A 1 -63.96 32.58 -23.10
C MET A 1 -62.74 33.37 -22.56
N LYS A 2 -62.70 33.69 -21.25
CA LYS A 2 -61.56 34.43 -20.64
C LYS A 2 -60.88 33.70 -19.47
N ILE A 3 -61.49 32.62 -18.98
CA ILE A 3 -61.02 31.84 -17.83
C ILE A 3 -59.89 30.87 -18.23
N SER A 4 -59.87 30.38 -19.47
CA SER A 4 -58.86 29.41 -19.96
C SER A 4 -57.44 29.97 -20.05
N HIS A 5 -57.28 31.29 -20.25
CA HIS A 5 -55.96 31.91 -20.37
C HIS A 5 -55.26 32.09 -19.02
N ALA A 6 -56.04 32.30 -17.95
CA ALA A 6 -55.50 32.42 -16.60
C ALA A 6 -54.90 31.10 -16.09
N TYR A 7 -55.54 29.96 -16.42
CA TYR A 7 -55.03 28.64 -16.07
C TYR A 7 -53.75 28.28 -16.82
N PHE A 8 -53.64 28.65 -18.10
CA PHE A 8 -52.42 28.46 -18.87
C PHE A 8 -51.25 29.27 -18.30
N PHE A 9 -51.50 30.52 -17.90
CA PHE A 9 -50.48 31.38 -17.32
C PHE A 9 -50.00 30.87 -15.95
N LEU A 10 -50.92 30.43 -15.09
CA LEU A 10 -50.59 29.84 -13.79
C LEU A 10 -49.79 28.54 -13.94
N LEU A 11 -50.14 27.69 -14.92
CA LEU A 11 -49.40 26.46 -15.21
C LEU A 11 -47.96 26.78 -15.68
N GLN A 12 -47.78 27.81 -16.51
CA GLN A 12 -46.46 28.25 -16.97
C GLN A 12 -45.59 28.78 -15.83
N CYS A 13 -46.16 29.58 -14.93
CA CYS A 13 -45.45 30.05 -13.74
C CYS A 13 -45.04 28.89 -12.81
N LEU A 14 -45.91 27.90 -12.64
CA LEU A 14 -45.62 26.73 -11.80
C LEU A 14 -44.49 25.89 -12.41
N LEU A 15 -44.50 25.66 -13.72
CA LEU A 15 -43.44 24.94 -14.43
C LEU A 15 -42.10 25.68 -14.39
N LEU A 16 -42.10 27.02 -14.49
CA LEU A 16 -40.90 27.85 -14.33
C LEU A 16 -40.34 27.79 -12.90
N LEU A 17 -41.21 27.73 -11.88
CA LEU A 17 -40.79 27.54 -10.48
C LEU A 17 -40.16 26.16 -10.26
N PHE A 18 -40.71 25.09 -10.85
CA PHE A 18 -40.10 23.75 -10.79
C PHE A 18 -38.77 23.66 -11.55
N ALA A 19 -38.66 24.33 -12.71
CA ALA A 19 -37.41 24.42 -13.45
C ALA A 19 -36.34 25.20 -12.66
N SER A 20 -36.73 26.27 -11.96
CA SER A 20 -35.84 27.06 -11.10
C SER A 20 -35.40 26.28 -9.86
N ALA A 21 -36.30 25.49 -9.26
CA ALA A 21 -35.99 24.64 -8.11
C ALA A 21 -35.12 23.42 -8.47
N SER A 22 -35.19 22.96 -9.73
CA SER A 22 -34.37 21.84 -10.24
C SER A 22 -33.05 22.29 -10.88
N ALA A 23 -32.84 23.60 -11.07
CA ALA A 23 -31.62 24.18 -11.64
C ALA A 23 -30.63 24.72 -10.59
N SER A 24 -30.82 24.40 -9.31
CA SER A 24 -29.87 24.73 -8.24
C SER A 24 -29.57 23.53 -7.34
N SER A 25 -29.16 22.41 -7.95
CA SER A 25 -28.06 21.63 -7.40
C SER A 25 -26.81 21.97 -8.18
N SER A 26 -26.40 23.26 -8.13
CA SER A 26 -24.97 23.51 -8.18
C SER A 26 -24.42 22.75 -6.98
N THR A 27 -23.86 21.57 -7.23
CA THR A 27 -22.81 21.03 -6.40
C THR A 27 -21.89 22.21 -6.15
N THR A 28 -22.01 22.83 -4.97
CA THR A 28 -20.91 23.52 -4.36
C THR A 28 -19.80 22.49 -4.39
N THR A 29 -18.98 22.55 -5.44
CA THR A 29 -17.61 22.10 -5.39
C THR A 29 -17.08 22.83 -4.18
N ALA A 30 -17.13 22.15 -3.03
CA ALA A 30 -16.41 22.57 -1.86
C ALA A 30 -15.03 22.91 -2.41
N PRO A 31 -14.55 24.16 -2.23
CA PRO A 31 -13.24 24.51 -2.74
C PRO A 31 -12.33 23.42 -2.23
N SER A 32 -11.64 22.74 -3.16
CA SER A 32 -10.59 21.77 -2.87
C SER A 32 -9.56 22.54 -2.06
N ARG A 33 -9.79 22.61 -0.74
CA ARG A 33 -8.88 23.20 0.21
C ARG A 33 -7.77 22.19 0.25
N TYR A 34 -6.71 22.49 -0.48
CA TYR A 34 -5.45 21.80 -0.37
C TYR A 34 -5.14 21.64 1.13
N GLU A 35 -5.28 20.41 1.64
CA GLU A 35 -4.95 20.11 3.02
C GLU A 35 -3.42 20.03 3.12
N SER A 36 -2.84 20.94 3.90
CA SER A 36 -1.40 21.01 4.12
C SER A 36 -0.82 19.65 4.52
N ILE A 37 0.42 19.38 4.09
CA ILE A 37 1.16 18.16 4.46
C ILE A 37 1.29 17.99 5.98
N ARG A 38 1.30 19.11 6.70
CA ARG A 38 1.41 19.17 8.16
C ARG A 38 0.05 19.30 8.86
N ALA A 39 -1.06 19.19 8.12
CA ALA A 39 -2.39 19.30 8.70
C ALA A 39 -2.63 18.11 9.65
N LEU A 40 -3.04 18.44 10.87
CA LEU A 40 -3.48 17.48 11.86
C LEU A 40 -5.01 17.43 11.88
N ASP A 41 -5.56 16.27 12.22
CA ASP A 41 -6.98 16.12 12.54
C ASP A 41 -7.27 16.59 13.97
N GLU A 42 -8.54 16.47 14.37
CA GLU A 42 -9.02 16.87 15.70
C GLU A 42 -8.33 16.09 16.85
N ASN A 43 -7.73 14.94 16.55
CA ASN A 43 -7.01 14.08 17.49
C ASN A 43 -5.49 14.29 17.45
N GLY A 44 -5.00 15.26 16.67
CA GLY A 44 -3.56 15.51 16.52
C GLY A 44 -2.83 14.53 15.59
N GLN A 45 -3.54 13.74 14.79
CA GLN A 45 -2.94 12.82 13.83
C GLN A 45 -2.77 13.48 12.46
N SER A 46 -1.70 13.12 11.74
CA SER A 46 -1.45 13.66 10.39
C SER A 46 -2.48 13.14 9.39
N LYS A 47 -3.27 14.06 8.82
CA LYS A 47 -4.27 13.75 7.79
C LYS A 47 -3.65 13.17 6.52
N GLN A 48 -2.52 13.72 6.06
CA GLN A 48 -1.87 13.21 4.86
C GLN A 48 -1.32 11.78 5.06
N LEU A 49 -0.87 11.42 6.27
CA LEU A 49 -0.48 10.04 6.55
C LEU A 49 -1.69 9.10 6.57
N GLN A 50 -2.83 9.53 7.11
CA GLN A 50 -4.07 8.76 7.02
C GLN A 50 -4.48 8.53 5.56
N HIS A 51 -4.42 9.56 4.72
CA HIS A 51 -4.70 9.43 3.28
C HIS A 51 -3.71 8.49 2.56
N ALA A 52 -2.42 8.57 2.88
CA ALA A 52 -1.43 7.65 2.31
C ALA A 52 -1.64 6.20 2.74
N ASN A 53 -1.97 5.96 4.01
CA ASN A 53 -2.37 4.63 4.50
C ASN A 53 -3.61 4.12 3.77
N GLN A 54 -4.63 4.96 3.63
CA GLN A 54 -5.85 4.61 2.91
C GLN A 54 -5.56 4.31 1.44
N ALA A 55 -4.74 5.11 0.77
CA ALA A 55 -4.33 4.87 -0.61
C ALA A 55 -3.56 3.55 -0.76
N ALA A 56 -2.67 3.23 0.19
CA ALA A 56 -1.94 1.96 0.19
C ALA A 56 -2.89 0.76 0.31
N LEU A 57 -3.93 0.86 1.15
CA LEU A 57 -4.93 -0.21 1.32
C LEU A 57 -5.90 -0.30 0.14
N GLN A 58 -6.33 0.83 -0.42
CA GLN A 58 -7.31 0.89 -1.51
C GLN A 58 -6.74 0.43 -2.85
N HIS A 59 -5.49 0.81 -3.14
CA HIS A 59 -4.81 0.48 -4.40
C HIS A 59 -3.89 -0.74 -4.28
N GLY A 60 -3.64 -1.21 -3.06
CA GLY A 60 -2.72 -2.31 -2.79
C GLY A 60 -3.34 -3.69 -2.98
N THR A 61 -2.56 -4.58 -3.58
CA THR A 61 -2.81 -6.02 -3.60
C THR A 61 -2.47 -6.62 -2.24
N LEU A 62 -3.27 -7.56 -1.74
CA LEU A 62 -2.90 -8.28 -0.52
C LEU A 62 -1.64 -9.11 -0.79
N ILE A 63 -0.58 -8.85 -0.02
CA ILE A 63 0.68 -9.60 -0.06
C ILE A 63 0.97 -10.10 1.36
N LEU A 64 1.27 -11.39 1.45
CA LEU A 64 1.67 -12.07 2.68
C LEU A 64 3.10 -12.58 2.51
N ALA A 65 3.92 -12.44 3.55
CA ALA A 65 5.19 -13.12 3.68
C ALA A 65 5.15 -13.98 4.93
N VAL A 66 5.27 -15.29 4.76
CA VAL A 66 5.22 -16.28 5.84
C VAL A 66 6.57 -16.94 5.95
N LYS A 67 7.20 -16.85 7.12
CA LYS A 67 8.43 -17.59 7.42
C LYS A 67 8.07 -18.91 8.08
N HIS A 68 8.51 -20.00 7.46
CA HIS A 68 8.28 -21.35 7.94
C HIS A 68 9.44 -21.86 8.81
N THR A 69 9.23 -22.96 9.54
CA THR A 69 10.17 -23.50 10.54
C THR A 69 11.51 -23.97 9.95
N ASN A 70 11.52 -24.35 8.67
CA ASN A 70 12.71 -24.69 7.88
C ASN A 70 13.43 -23.45 7.31
N GLU A 71 13.12 -22.25 7.83
CA GLU A 71 13.65 -20.97 7.41
C GLU A 71 13.36 -20.57 5.95
N THR A 72 12.40 -21.23 5.29
CA THR A 72 11.91 -20.79 3.98
C THR A 72 10.91 -19.67 4.15
N ILE A 73 10.91 -18.73 3.21
CA ILE A 73 9.94 -17.64 3.17
C ILE A 73 9.06 -17.81 1.94
N HIS A 74 7.77 -17.98 2.19
CA HIS A 74 6.75 -18.01 1.16
C HIS A 74 6.09 -16.65 1.04
N ILE A 75 5.99 -16.18 -0.20
CA ILE A 75 5.33 -14.94 -0.56
C ILE A 75 4.04 -15.32 -1.25
N ILE A 76 2.92 -14.85 -0.71
CA ILE A 76 1.61 -15.03 -1.32
C ILE A 76 1.11 -13.67 -1.77
N SER A 77 0.68 -13.58 -3.03
CA SER A 77 -0.02 -12.42 -3.56
C SER A 77 -1.39 -12.82 -4.03
N VAL A 78 -2.38 -12.05 -3.61
CA VAL A 78 -3.78 -12.30 -3.88
C VAL A 78 -4.28 -11.23 -4.84
N THR A 79 -4.41 -11.59 -6.10
CA THR A 79 -4.83 -10.66 -7.16
C THR A 79 -6.24 -10.99 -7.63
N THR A 80 -7.08 -9.96 -7.76
CA THR A 80 -8.37 -10.09 -8.44
C THR A 80 -8.14 -9.89 -9.93
N THR A 81 -8.24 -10.94 -10.73
CA THR A 81 -8.13 -10.82 -12.18
C THR A 81 -9.45 -10.27 -12.73
N SER A 82 -9.42 -9.03 -13.19
CA SER A 82 -10.49 -8.54 -14.07
C SER A 82 -10.19 -9.03 -15.48
N PRO A 83 -11.14 -9.69 -16.17
CA PRO A 83 -10.95 -10.17 -17.55
C PRO A 83 -10.69 -9.02 -18.56
N HIS A 84 -10.86 -7.76 -18.16
CA HIS A 84 -10.67 -6.59 -19.01
C HIS A 84 -9.38 -5.81 -18.73
N ARG A 85 -8.60 -6.16 -17.70
CA ARG A 85 -7.43 -5.37 -17.30
C ARG A 85 -6.13 -6.06 -17.69
N ARG A 86 -5.63 -5.76 -18.90
CA ARG A 86 -4.27 -6.12 -19.37
C ARG A 86 -3.18 -5.26 -18.70
N GLN A 87 -3.24 -5.05 -17.39
CA GLN A 87 -2.13 -4.42 -16.68
C GLN A 87 -1.06 -5.48 -16.43
N ARG A 88 0.15 -5.27 -16.96
CA ARG A 88 1.31 -6.06 -16.55
C ARG A 88 1.51 -5.82 -15.05
N PRO A 89 1.36 -6.84 -14.19
CA PRO A 89 1.62 -6.66 -12.78
C PRO A 89 3.09 -6.27 -12.60
N LEU A 90 3.37 -5.31 -11.71
CA LEU A 90 4.71 -5.17 -11.18
C LEU A 90 5.11 -6.52 -10.57
N ALA A 91 6.35 -6.94 -10.80
CA ALA A 91 6.90 -8.08 -10.07
C ALA A 91 6.65 -7.85 -8.58
N ILE A 92 6.05 -8.82 -7.90
CA ILE A 92 5.70 -8.67 -6.48
C ILE A 92 6.97 -8.62 -5.62
N VAL A 93 8.02 -9.32 -6.07
CA VAL A 93 9.30 -9.46 -5.40
C VAL A 93 10.36 -8.65 -6.12
N HIS A 94 10.99 -7.71 -5.41
CA HIS A 94 12.07 -6.89 -5.93
C HIS A 94 13.36 -7.17 -5.17
N THR A 95 14.37 -7.67 -5.86
CA THR A 95 15.71 -7.84 -5.30
C THR A 95 16.38 -6.47 -5.16
N ILE A 96 16.82 -6.14 -3.94
CA ILE A 96 17.64 -4.95 -3.64
C ILE A 96 19.12 -5.36 -3.57
N THR A 97 19.40 -6.45 -2.86
CA THR A 97 20.71 -7.11 -2.78
C THR A 97 20.50 -8.62 -2.89
N PRO A 98 21.56 -9.44 -3.08
CA PRO A 98 21.41 -10.91 -3.11
C PRO A 98 20.70 -11.49 -1.88
N ASN A 99 20.77 -10.82 -0.72
CA ASN A 99 20.18 -11.28 0.54
C ASN A 99 19.05 -10.36 1.05
N THR A 100 18.59 -9.42 0.22
CA THR A 100 17.57 -8.43 0.60
C THR A 100 16.52 -8.29 -0.48
N PHE A 101 15.27 -8.61 -0.13
CA PHE A 101 14.12 -8.51 -1.02
C PHE A 101 13.11 -7.51 -0.48
N LEU A 102 12.43 -6.83 -1.39
CA LEU A 102 11.40 -5.84 -1.11
C LEU A 102 10.10 -6.26 -1.81
N LEU A 103 9.02 -6.27 -1.03
CA LEU A 103 7.65 -6.42 -1.52
C LEU A 103 6.95 -5.09 -1.31
N CYS A 104 6.19 -4.62 -2.29
CA CYS A 104 5.46 -3.35 -2.21
C CYS A 104 3.97 -3.56 -2.54
N SER A 105 3.10 -2.90 -1.78
CA SER A 105 1.66 -2.87 -2.04
C SER A 105 1.12 -1.45 -1.87
N GLY A 106 0.34 -0.97 -2.83
CA GLY A 106 -0.29 0.35 -2.80
C GLY A 106 -0.22 1.05 -4.15
N VAL A 107 0.03 2.36 -4.13
CA VAL A 107 0.16 3.19 -5.34
C VAL A 107 1.37 2.75 -6.16
N GLN A 108 1.14 2.24 -7.37
CA GLN A 108 2.16 1.68 -8.25
C GLN A 108 3.31 2.65 -8.58
N ALA A 109 3.02 3.94 -8.81
CA ALA A 109 4.04 4.93 -9.11
C ALA A 109 4.98 5.17 -7.92
N ASP A 110 4.42 5.30 -6.71
CA ASP A 110 5.16 5.47 -5.46
C ASP A 110 6.03 4.24 -5.18
N ALA A 111 5.50 3.03 -5.45
CA ALA A 111 6.25 1.78 -5.25
C ALA A 111 7.45 1.70 -6.19
N ARG A 112 7.27 2.08 -7.46
CA ARG A 112 8.35 2.11 -8.45
C ARG A 112 9.44 3.10 -8.06
N TRP A 113 9.06 4.31 -7.67
CA TRP A 113 10.01 5.31 -7.20
C TRP A 113 10.81 4.81 -5.99
N LEU A 114 10.14 4.18 -5.02
CA LEU A 114 10.78 3.63 -3.83
C LEU A 114 11.83 2.56 -4.17
N ILE A 115 11.50 1.66 -5.10
CA ILE A 115 12.41 0.61 -5.59
C ILE A 115 13.64 1.24 -6.26
N ASP A 116 13.41 2.23 -7.13
CA ASP A 116 14.49 2.90 -7.86
C ASP A 116 15.44 3.62 -6.90
N LYS A 117 14.90 4.31 -5.87
CA LYS A 117 15.71 4.97 -4.83
C LYS A 117 16.48 4.02 -3.93
N LEU A 118 15.91 2.87 -3.59
CA LEU A 118 16.64 1.85 -2.84
C LEU A 118 17.80 1.23 -3.66
N ARG A 119 17.60 1.03 -4.96
CA ARG A 119 18.65 0.55 -5.86
C ARG A 119 19.75 1.57 -6.06
N GLU A 120 19.40 2.85 -6.19
CA GLU A 120 20.36 3.96 -6.21
C GLU A 120 21.19 3.97 -4.92
N LEU A 121 20.55 3.85 -3.75
CA LEU A 121 21.24 3.78 -2.46
C LEU A 121 22.19 2.59 -2.37
N HIS A 122 21.76 1.42 -2.88
CA HIS A 122 22.60 0.23 -2.93
C HIS A 122 23.87 0.45 -3.75
N GLN A 123 23.72 1.03 -4.94
CA GLN A 123 24.85 1.36 -5.82
C GLN A 123 25.80 2.36 -5.15
N GLN A 124 25.28 3.41 -4.52
CA GLN A 124 26.09 4.39 -3.80
C GLN A 124 26.87 3.75 -2.64
N MET A 125 26.26 2.84 -1.88
CA MET A 125 26.94 2.12 -0.80
C MET A 125 28.03 1.20 -1.32
N GLN A 126 27.77 0.49 -2.43
CA GLN A 126 28.78 -0.33 -3.09
C GLN A 126 29.98 0.50 -3.53
N VAL A 127 29.75 1.66 -4.14
CA VAL A 127 30.84 2.57 -4.56
C VAL A 127 31.62 3.13 -3.37
N ARG A 128 30.93 3.55 -2.30
CA ARG A 128 31.57 4.22 -1.16
C ARG A 128 32.26 3.26 -0.19
N TYR A 129 31.68 2.10 0.06
CA TYR A 129 32.11 1.19 1.13
C TYR A 129 32.52 -0.20 0.62
N GLY A 130 32.45 -0.47 -0.69
CA GLY A 130 32.73 -1.79 -1.26
C GLY A 130 31.79 -2.89 -0.78
N SER A 131 30.63 -2.52 -0.20
CA SER A 131 29.67 -3.47 0.34
C SER A 131 28.24 -2.95 0.25
N SER A 132 27.27 -3.87 0.26
CA SER A 132 25.85 -3.54 0.24
C SER A 132 25.34 -2.98 1.57
N GLY A 133 26.17 -2.98 2.63
CA GLY A 133 25.75 -2.66 3.99
C GLY A 133 24.67 -3.61 4.56
N ALA A 134 24.34 -3.39 5.82
CA ALA A 134 23.20 -4.01 6.51
C ALA A 134 22.21 -2.93 6.97
N GLY A 135 21.08 -3.36 7.51
CA GLY A 135 20.08 -2.49 8.11
C GLY A 135 19.20 -1.83 7.05
N TRP A 136 18.77 -2.62 6.06
CA TRP A 136 17.93 -2.14 4.98
C TRP A 136 16.54 -1.75 5.45
N ALA A 137 16.03 -2.37 6.52
CA ALA A 137 14.78 -1.96 7.16
C ALA A 137 14.87 -0.53 7.71
N GLN A 138 15.97 -0.17 8.38
CA GLN A 138 16.22 1.19 8.87
C GLN A 138 16.39 2.18 7.71
N ARG A 139 17.10 1.80 6.65
CA ARG A 139 17.26 2.63 5.43
C ARG A 139 15.92 2.92 4.76
N LEU A 140 15.08 1.90 4.63
CA LEU A 140 13.74 2.04 4.07
C LEU A 140 12.85 2.92 4.95
N SER A 141 12.89 2.71 6.27
CA SER A 141 12.22 3.58 7.24
C SER A 141 12.65 5.04 7.10
N SER A 142 13.96 5.29 6.98
CA SER A 142 14.52 6.62 6.73
C SER A 142 14.02 7.22 5.41
N LEU A 143 13.85 6.44 4.34
CA LEU A 143 13.29 6.93 3.07
C LEU A 143 11.84 7.38 3.22
N TYR A 144 10.97 6.57 3.81
CA TYR A 144 9.57 6.94 4.08
C TYR A 144 9.49 8.22 4.91
N ARG A 145 10.32 8.31 5.96
CA ARG A 145 10.37 9.50 6.83
C ARG A 145 10.92 10.72 6.12
N ALA A 146 11.98 10.58 5.33
CA ALA A 146 12.58 11.70 4.60
C ALA A 146 11.62 12.28 3.55
N VAL A 147 10.84 11.42 2.88
CA VAL A 147 9.79 11.84 1.95
C VAL A 147 8.71 12.66 2.66
N PHE A 148 8.26 12.23 3.83
CA PHE A 148 7.14 12.87 4.51
C PHE A 148 7.55 14.04 5.43
N TRP A 149 8.50 13.81 6.33
CA TRP A 149 8.95 14.79 7.33
C TRP A 149 10.03 15.74 6.80
N GLY A 150 10.62 15.43 5.65
CA GLY A 150 11.85 16.06 5.18
C GLY A 150 13.09 15.43 5.81
N ILE A 151 14.26 15.70 5.23
CA ILE A 151 15.55 15.37 5.85
C ILE A 151 15.76 16.38 6.99
N PRO A 152 15.75 15.97 8.26
CA PRO A 152 16.06 16.89 9.34
C PRO A 152 17.54 17.30 9.26
N ASP A 153 17.83 18.54 9.67
CA ASP A 153 19.18 19.10 9.76
C ASP A 153 20.16 18.18 10.51
N GLU A 154 21.45 18.41 10.24
CA GLU A 154 22.67 17.60 10.49
C GLU A 154 22.80 16.82 11.82
N ILE A 155 21.94 17.09 12.80
CA ILE A 155 21.94 16.54 14.16
C ILE A 155 21.24 15.17 14.25
N ASN A 156 20.44 14.79 13.25
CA ASN A 156 19.58 13.62 13.38
C ASN A 156 20.23 12.30 12.93
N GLN A 157 20.13 11.25 13.75
CA GLN A 157 20.68 9.90 13.53
C GLN A 157 20.09 9.14 12.31
N TRP A 158 19.17 9.76 11.56
CA TRP A 158 18.47 9.18 10.40
C TRP A 158 19.30 9.18 9.10
N GLN A 159 20.62 9.43 9.16
CA GLN A 159 21.54 9.63 8.01
C GLN A 159 21.76 8.39 7.11
N HIS A 160 20.92 7.36 7.20
CA HIS A 160 21.00 6.17 6.37
C HIS A 160 20.71 6.41 4.87
N THR A 161 20.19 7.59 4.52
CA THR A 161 19.91 8.04 3.14
C THR A 161 20.83 9.18 2.68
N ARG A 162 21.90 9.47 3.42
CA ARG A 162 22.83 10.58 3.15
C ARG A 162 23.51 10.43 1.78
N GLY A 163 23.19 11.33 0.86
CA GLY A 163 23.71 11.32 -0.52
C GLY A 163 22.68 10.99 -1.59
N LEU A 164 21.45 10.63 -1.21
CA LEU A 164 20.33 10.60 -2.15
C LEU A 164 19.80 12.01 -2.35
N GLU A 165 19.75 12.46 -3.60
CA GLU A 165 18.94 13.60 -3.98
C GLU A 165 17.47 13.17 -3.89
N LEU A 166 16.85 13.53 -2.77
CA LEU A 166 15.42 13.37 -2.56
C LEU A 166 14.77 14.69 -2.95
N GLU A 167 14.17 14.74 -4.14
CA GLU A 167 13.23 15.79 -4.47
C GLU A 167 12.15 15.84 -3.37
N ARG A 168 11.74 17.04 -2.96
CA ARG A 168 10.67 17.19 -1.97
C ARG A 168 9.40 16.59 -2.55
N TRP A 169 9.09 15.36 -2.15
CA TRP A 169 8.04 14.51 -2.73
C TRP A 169 6.62 15.03 -2.48
N GLY A 170 6.44 16.17 -1.79
CA GLY A 170 5.19 16.92 -1.69
C GLY A 170 4.03 16.22 -0.97
N ARG A 171 4.15 14.93 -0.65
CA ARG A 171 3.18 14.11 0.10
C ARG A 171 3.85 12.82 0.60
N PRO A 172 3.29 12.13 1.60
CA PRO A 172 3.74 10.78 1.97
C PRO A 172 3.48 9.76 0.84
N LEU A 173 4.28 8.69 0.83
CA LEU A 173 4.12 7.57 -0.11
C LEU A 173 2.88 6.74 0.25
N GLY A 174 2.01 6.51 -0.73
CA GLY A 174 0.81 5.68 -0.59
C GLY A 174 1.11 4.19 -0.75
N VAL A 175 2.17 3.69 -0.12
CA VAL A 175 2.68 2.31 -0.26
C VAL A 175 3.04 1.74 1.09
N GLN A 176 2.71 0.47 1.29
CA GLN A 176 3.24 -0.37 2.36
C GLN A 176 4.30 -1.30 1.77
N SER A 177 5.29 -1.66 2.58
CA SER A 177 6.37 -2.53 2.15
C SER A 177 6.61 -3.67 3.13
N ILE A 178 7.01 -4.83 2.63
CA ILE A 178 7.68 -5.87 3.42
C ILE A 178 9.11 -5.93 2.94
N ILE A 179 10.05 -5.81 3.86
CA ILE A 179 11.46 -6.07 3.60
C ILE A 179 11.86 -7.39 4.22
N ILE A 180 12.62 -8.15 3.45
CA ILE A 180 13.13 -9.47 3.81
C ILE A 180 14.64 -9.38 3.78
N GLU A 181 15.26 -9.35 4.95
CA GLU A 181 16.71 -9.21 5.12
C GLU A 181 17.20 -10.34 6.04
N HIS A 182 18.16 -11.15 5.58
CA HIS A 182 18.70 -12.29 6.35
C HIS A 182 17.61 -13.20 6.95
N LYS A 183 16.57 -13.51 6.15
CA LYS A 183 15.40 -14.33 6.56
C LYS A 183 14.59 -13.73 7.72
N GLN A 184 14.71 -12.43 7.98
CA GLN A 184 13.84 -11.69 8.87
C GLN A 184 12.81 -10.91 8.05
N LEU A 185 11.56 -10.93 8.50
CA LEU A 185 10.47 -10.17 7.89
C LEU A 185 10.30 -8.88 8.68
N CYS A 186 10.15 -7.75 7.99
CA CYS A 186 9.79 -6.48 8.58
C CYS A 186 8.77 -5.81 7.66
N SER A 187 7.63 -5.40 8.20
CA SER A 187 6.66 -4.58 7.45
C SER A 187 6.86 -3.11 7.77
N LEU A 188 6.64 -2.24 6.79
CA LEU A 188 6.75 -0.79 6.93
C LEU A 188 5.50 -0.13 6.39
N GLU A 189 5.01 0.83 7.17
CA GLU A 189 3.88 1.68 6.81
C GLU A 189 4.36 2.98 6.14
N PRO A 190 3.48 3.69 5.42
CA PRO A 190 3.72 5.04 4.89
C PRO A 190 4.39 6.04 5.83
N SER A 191 4.20 5.90 7.15
CA SER A 191 4.84 6.73 8.19
C SER A 191 6.34 6.45 8.37
N GLY A 192 6.84 5.34 7.83
CA GLY A 192 8.16 4.80 8.09
C GLY A 192 8.27 4.10 9.45
N VAL A 193 7.16 3.72 10.08
CA VAL A 193 7.18 2.84 11.26
C VAL A 193 7.50 1.42 10.81
N ILE A 194 8.46 0.77 11.49
CA ILE A 194 8.81 -0.63 11.28
C ILE A 194 7.94 -1.48 12.21
N LYS A 195 7.25 -2.45 11.65
CA LYS A 195 6.45 -3.45 12.36
C LYS A 195 7.10 -4.82 12.18
N LEU A 196 7.58 -5.37 13.28
CA LEU A 196 8.10 -6.73 13.33
C LEU A 196 6.92 -7.72 13.41
N PRO A 197 7.02 -8.89 12.74
CA PRO A 197 6.01 -9.92 12.85
C PRO A 197 5.94 -10.45 14.28
N ASP A 198 4.76 -10.91 14.69
CA ASP A 198 4.60 -11.64 15.95
C ASP A 198 5.56 -12.86 15.92
N PRO A 199 6.42 -13.03 16.94
CA PRO A 199 7.37 -14.14 16.99
C PRO A 199 6.70 -15.52 16.90
N HIS A 200 5.44 -15.65 17.31
CA HIS A 200 4.68 -16.90 17.24
C HIS A 200 4.05 -17.14 15.87
N GLN A 201 3.71 -16.10 15.12
CA GLN A 201 3.03 -16.22 13.83
C GLN A 201 3.98 -16.17 12.63
N GLN A 202 5.12 -15.49 12.77
CA GLN A 202 6.14 -15.34 11.72
C GLN A 202 5.55 -14.90 10.36
N LEU A 203 4.51 -14.07 10.40
CA LEU A 203 3.74 -13.57 9.27
C LEU A 203 3.85 -12.03 9.19
N ALA A 204 4.09 -11.52 8.00
CA ALA A 204 3.87 -10.12 7.65
C ALA A 204 2.82 -10.02 6.54
N ALA A 205 1.89 -9.07 6.64
CA ALA A 205 0.85 -8.83 5.66
C ALA A 205 0.76 -7.34 5.33
N ILE A 206 0.61 -7.01 4.05
CA ILE A 206 0.41 -5.64 3.56
C ILE A 206 -0.66 -5.58 2.47
N GLY A 207 -1.21 -4.39 2.22
CA GLY A 207 -2.25 -4.16 1.23
C GLY A 207 -3.65 -4.41 1.76
N LYS A 208 -4.62 -4.48 0.84
CA LYS A 208 -6.04 -4.61 1.17
C LYS A 208 -6.30 -5.83 2.06
N HIS A 209 -7.10 -5.67 3.12
CA HIS A 209 -7.45 -6.75 4.08
C HIS A 209 -6.30 -7.34 4.89
N SER A 210 -5.08 -6.79 4.82
CA SER A 210 -3.94 -7.28 5.59
C SER A 210 -4.19 -7.32 7.10
N ALA A 211 -4.87 -6.32 7.65
CA ALA A 211 -5.24 -6.28 9.07
C ALA A 211 -6.19 -7.43 9.46
N ASP A 212 -7.18 -7.72 8.62
CA ASP A 212 -8.13 -8.82 8.84
C ASP A 212 -7.41 -10.18 8.82
N ILE A 213 -6.49 -10.37 7.86
CA ILE A 213 -5.67 -11.58 7.76
C ILE A 213 -4.81 -11.78 9.01
N LEU A 214 -4.14 -10.74 9.50
CA LEU A 214 -3.29 -10.84 10.70
C LEU A 214 -4.09 -11.25 11.95
N LEU A 215 -5.35 -10.82 12.06
CA LEU A 215 -6.23 -11.20 13.17
C LEU A 215 -6.76 -12.64 13.05
N GLN A 216 -7.02 -13.09 11.82
CA GLN A 216 -7.57 -14.42 11.55
C GLN A 216 -6.49 -15.48 11.39
N TRP A 217 -5.23 -15.09 11.23
CA TRP A 217 -4.13 -16.02 11.00
C TRP A 217 -3.96 -16.94 12.19
N ARG A 218 -4.22 -18.22 11.96
CA ARG A 218 -3.95 -19.29 12.91
C ARG A 218 -2.70 -19.99 12.44
N SER A 219 -1.59 -19.79 13.16
CA SER A 219 -0.40 -20.64 12.98
C SER A 219 -0.77 -22.06 13.39
N SER A 220 -1.18 -22.89 12.43
CA SER A 220 -1.58 -24.26 12.76
C SER A 220 -0.33 -25.05 13.15
N SER A 221 -0.22 -25.41 14.42
CA SER A 221 0.68 -26.46 14.90
C SER A 221 0.36 -27.84 14.30
N ASN A 222 -0.78 -27.97 13.60
CA ASN A 222 -1.27 -29.20 13.01
C ASN A 222 -1.28 -29.10 11.49
N SER A 223 -0.30 -29.73 10.83
CA SER A 223 -0.36 -30.45 9.54
C SER A 223 -1.11 -29.87 8.32
N GLY A 224 -1.64 -28.64 8.36
CA GLY A 224 -2.27 -27.98 7.23
C GLY A 224 -1.21 -27.46 6.27
N SER A 225 -1.37 -27.74 4.98
CA SER A 225 -0.50 -27.15 3.95
C SER A 225 -0.59 -25.62 3.99
N LEU A 226 0.48 -24.91 3.63
CA LEU A 226 0.48 -23.44 3.55
C LEU A 226 -0.70 -22.91 2.72
N VAL A 227 -1.05 -23.63 1.64
CA VAL A 227 -2.18 -23.31 0.77
C VAL A 227 -3.49 -23.31 1.57
N GLU A 228 -3.67 -24.29 2.46
CA GLU A 228 -4.86 -24.38 3.30
C GLU A 228 -4.91 -23.27 4.36
N GLN A 229 -3.77 -22.94 4.97
CA GLN A 229 -3.69 -21.81 5.91
C GLN A 229 -4.06 -20.48 5.25
N VAL A 230 -3.51 -20.24 4.06
CA VAL A 230 -3.85 -19.07 3.24
C VAL A 230 -5.31 -19.10 2.85
N ARG A 231 -5.84 -20.24 2.40
CA ARG A 231 -7.25 -20.40 2.02
C ARG A 231 -8.16 -20.03 3.17
N VAL A 232 -7.96 -20.62 4.35
CA VAL A 232 -8.74 -20.37 5.56
C VAL A 232 -8.62 -18.93 6.02
N ALA A 233 -7.42 -18.36 6.06
CA ALA A 233 -7.24 -16.96 6.43
C ALA A 233 -7.94 -16.01 5.43
N CYS A 234 -8.03 -16.41 4.16
CA CYS A 234 -8.69 -15.63 3.13
C CYS A 234 -10.20 -15.95 2.98
N GLU A 235 -10.74 -16.90 3.74
CA GLU A 235 -12.17 -17.24 3.70
C GLU A 235 -13.01 -16.03 4.12
N GLY A 236 -13.91 -15.58 3.24
CA GLY A 236 -14.76 -14.40 3.47
C GLY A 236 -14.16 -13.06 3.04
N ILE A 237 -12.89 -13.03 2.64
CA ILE A 237 -12.20 -11.81 2.18
C ILE A 237 -12.08 -11.78 0.65
N LEU A 238 -12.01 -12.96 0.00
CA LEU A 238 -11.80 -13.06 -1.44
C LEU A 238 -13.10 -12.94 -2.24
N PRO A 239 -13.23 -11.97 -3.17
CA PRO A 239 -14.30 -11.99 -4.14
C PRO A 239 -14.15 -13.17 -5.11
N ARG A 240 -15.27 -13.59 -5.73
CA ARG A 240 -15.27 -14.64 -6.76
C ARG A 240 -14.30 -14.26 -7.90
N GLY A 241 -13.45 -15.20 -8.34
CA GLY A 241 -12.44 -14.97 -9.39
C GLY A 241 -11.07 -14.49 -8.87
N THR A 242 -10.73 -14.77 -7.61
CA THR A 242 -9.41 -14.44 -7.07
C THR A 242 -8.35 -15.45 -7.50
N VAL A 243 -7.19 -14.96 -7.95
CA VAL A 243 -6.02 -15.78 -8.26
C VAL A 243 -5.00 -15.62 -7.14
N LEU A 244 -4.65 -16.75 -6.54
CA LEU A 244 -3.55 -16.85 -5.58
C LEU A 244 -2.26 -17.15 -6.35
N SER A 245 -1.25 -16.31 -6.18
CA SER A 245 0.11 -16.57 -6.63
C SER A 245 0.97 -16.80 -5.40
N ILE A 246 1.62 -17.97 -5.32
CA ILE A 246 2.60 -18.29 -4.30
C ILE A 246 3.96 -18.31 -4.98
N SER A 247 4.93 -17.67 -4.36
CA SER A 247 6.33 -17.69 -4.76
C SER A 247 7.16 -17.99 -3.52
N GLN A 248 8.28 -18.69 -3.68
CA GLN A 248 9.17 -19.01 -2.57
C GLN A 248 10.53 -18.36 -2.83
N ILE A 249 11.03 -17.58 -1.86
CA ILE A 249 12.40 -17.09 -1.94
C ILE A 249 13.33 -18.28 -1.72
N GLY A 250 14.08 -18.63 -2.77
CA GLY A 250 15.00 -19.76 -2.80
C GLY A 250 14.70 -20.80 -3.89
N THR A 251 13.47 -20.85 -4.41
CA THR A 251 13.04 -21.70 -5.53
C THR A 251 11.70 -21.19 -6.08
N ASP A 252 11.62 -20.77 -7.34
CA ASP A 252 10.35 -20.35 -7.95
C ASP A 252 9.44 -21.57 -8.21
N ILE A 253 8.28 -21.62 -7.56
CA ILE A 253 7.19 -22.54 -7.90
C ILE A 253 5.90 -21.72 -7.91
N SER A 254 5.31 -21.54 -9.09
CA SER A 254 4.02 -20.86 -9.25
C SER A 254 2.90 -21.88 -9.41
N TRP A 255 1.82 -21.73 -8.66
CA TRP A 255 0.60 -22.53 -8.79
C TRP A 255 -0.56 -21.60 -9.15
N GLN A 256 -1.30 -21.93 -10.21
CA GLN A 256 -2.60 -21.32 -10.50
C GLN A 256 -3.68 -22.26 -9.98
N MET A 257 -4.48 -21.82 -9.00
CA MET A 257 -5.73 -22.51 -8.69
C MET A 257 -6.82 -21.99 -9.62
N GLY A 258 -7.27 -22.84 -10.54
CA GLY A 258 -8.53 -22.64 -11.26
C GLY A 258 -9.69 -23.02 -10.35
N LEU A 259 -10.61 -22.08 -10.15
CA LEU A 259 -11.95 -22.33 -9.63
C LEU A 259 -12.95 -22.21 -10.78
#